data_AF-A0A9R0Q478-F1
#
_entry.id   AF-A0A9R0Q478-F1
#
_cell.length_a   1.000
_cell.length_b   1.000
_cell.length_c   1.000
_cell.angle_alpha   90.00
_cell.angle_beta   90.00
_cell.angle_gamma   90.00
#
_symmetry.space_group_name_H-M   'P 1'
#
loop_
_entity.id
_entity.type
_entity.pdbx_description
1 polymer ?
#
loop_
_entity_poly.entity_id
_entity_poly.type
_entity_poly.pdbx_seq_one_letter_code
_entity_poly.pdbx_strand_id
1 'polypeptide(L)' 'MSSAHVYVRLNKGQTMDDISEGLLEDCAQLVKANSIQGNKVNNVDVVYTPWYNLKKTPSMDVGQVGFHNSKLVRSHNFP' A
#
# COMPACT_ATOMS: atom_id res chain seq x y z
N MET A 1 2.77 5.42 11.57
CA MET A 1 1.51 6.03 11.07
C MET A 1 0.51 4.91 10.86
N SER A 2 -0.68 4.97 11.47
CA SER A 2 -1.73 3.97 11.24
C SER A 2 -2.62 4.41 10.08
N SER A 3 -2.87 3.49 9.14
CA SER A 3 -3.66 3.72 7.92
C SER A 3 -4.34 2.42 7.49
N ALA A 4 -5.37 2.55 6.64
CA ALA A 4 -6.05 1.41 6.02
C ALA A 4 -5.14 0.67 5.02
N HIS A 5 -5.40 -0.63 4.87
CA HIS A 5 -4.78 -1.48 3.86
C HIS A 5 -5.76 -1.63 2.70
N VAL A 6 -5.36 -1.17 1.51
CA VAL A 6 -6.17 -1.28 0.29
C VAL A 6 -5.61 -2.40 -0.59
N TYR A 7 -6.48 -3.27 -1.08
CA TYR A 7 -6.11 -4.38 -1.95
C TYR A 7 -6.71 -4.20 -3.34
N VAL A 8 -5.85 -4.26 -4.36
CA VAL A 8 -6.26 -4.28 -5.76
C VAL A 8 -6.23 -5.71 -6.27
N ARG A 9 -7.36 -6.18 -6.79
CA ARG A 9 -7.44 -7.49 -7.44
C ARG A 9 -7.19 -7.33 -8.93
N LEU A 10 -6.06 -7.86 -9.40
CA LEU A 10 -5.69 -7.85 -10.81
C LEU A 10 -6.27 -9.06 -11.55
N ASN A 11 -6.39 -8.95 -12.87
CA ASN A 11 -6.80 -10.07 -13.71
C ASN A 11 -5.70 -11.15 -13.73
N LYS A 12 -6.09 -12.37 -14.12
CA LYS A 12 -5.14 -13.47 -14.23
C LYS A 12 -4.02 -13.11 -15.23
N GLY A 13 -2.77 -13.22 -14.78
CA GLY A 13 -1.59 -12.92 -15.59
C GLY A 13 -1.09 -11.48 -15.49
N GLN A 14 -1.85 -10.58 -14.86
CA GLN A 14 -1.39 -9.23 -14.56
C GLN A 14 -0.52 -9.20 -13.30
N THR A 15 0.39 -8.24 -13.27
CA THR A 15 1.37 -7.98 -12.22
C THR A 15 1.22 -6.55 -11.70
N MET A 16 1.96 -6.22 -10.65
CA MET A 16 2.04 -4.85 -10.11
C MET A 16 2.48 -3.82 -11.17
N ASP A 17 3.23 -4.25 -12.18
CA ASP A 17 3.68 -3.38 -13.28
C ASP A 17 2.55 -3.01 -14.25
N ASP A 18 1.45 -3.77 -14.26
CA ASP A 18 0.29 -3.55 -15.13
C ASP A 18 -0.76 -2.62 -14.50
N ILE A 19 -0.49 -2.11 -13.29
CA ILE A 19 -1.38 -1.18 -12.60
C ILE A 19 -1.25 0.20 -13.25
N SER A 20 -2.38 0.75 -13.72
CA SER A 20 -2.41 2.12 -14.26
C SER A 20 -2.18 3.15 -13.15
N GLU A 21 -1.58 4.28 -13.51
CA GLU A 21 -1.32 5.40 -12.60
C GLU A 21 -2.61 5.88 -11.93
N GLY A 22 -3.69 6.10 -12.69
CA GLY A 22 -4.97 6.53 -12.11
C GLY A 22 -5.57 5.54 -11.10
N LEU A 23 -5.42 4.22 -11.32
CA LEU A 23 -5.87 3.23 -10.33
C LEU A 23 -5.00 3.26 -9.06
N LEU A 24 -3.70 3.47 -9.22
CA LEU A 24 -2.79 3.63 -8.09
C LEU A 24 -3.12 4.90 -7.28
N GLU A 25 -3.43 6.00 -7.96
CA GLU A 25 -3.88 7.26 -7.35
C GLU A 25 -5.18 7.08 -6.57
N ASP A 26 -6.19 6.43 -7.15
CA ASP A 26 -7.46 6.14 -6.46
C ASP A 26 -7.21 5.32 -5.17
N CYS A 27 -6.33 4.32 -5.24
CA CYS A 27 -5.96 3.54 -4.06
C CYS A 27 -5.21 4.38 -3.02
N ALA A 28 -4.27 5.23 -3.46
CA ALA A 28 -3.51 6.12 -2.59
C ALA A 28 -4.42 7.13 -1.87
N GLN A 29 -5.43 7.67 -2.55
CA GLN A 29 -6.45 8.53 -1.96
C GLN A 29 -7.22 7.81 -0.85
N LEU A 30 -7.65 6.56 -1.07
CA LEU A 30 -8.34 5.77 -0.05
C LEU A 30 -7.45 5.50 1.18
N VAL A 31 -6.17 5.17 0.97
CA VAL A 31 -5.18 4.98 2.05
C VAL A 31 -4.97 6.27 2.83
N LYS A 32 -4.80 7.41 2.13
CA LYS A 32 -4.63 8.73 2.74
C LYS A 32 -5.84 9.13 3.56
N ALA A 33 -7.03 9.09 2.96
CA ALA A 33 -8.29 9.49 3.59
C ALA A 33 -8.58 8.69 4.88
N ASN A 34 -8.20 7.41 4.90
CA ASN A 34 -8.36 6.51 6.04
C ASN A 34 -7.09 6.39 6.91
N SER A 35 -6.14 7.31 6.78
CA SER A 35 -4.98 7.42 7.67
C SER A 35 -5.26 8.41 8.80
N ILE A 36 -4.96 8.02 10.05
CA ILE A 36 -5.21 8.85 11.24
C ILE A 36 -4.46 10.18 11.17
N GLN A 37 -3.23 10.15 10.64
CA GLN A 37 -2.39 11.33 10.47
C GLN A 37 -2.27 11.73 9.01
N GLY A 38 -2.20 10.76 8.08
CA GLY A 38 -1.97 11.03 6.66
C GLY A 38 -3.08 11.85 6.00
N ASN A 39 -4.32 11.78 6.50
CA ASN A 39 -5.41 12.58 5.94
C ASN A 39 -5.26 14.10 6.17
N LYS A 40 -4.37 14.52 7.08
CA LYS A 40 -4.11 15.93 7.40
C LYS A 40 -2.89 16.49 6.71
N VAL A 41 -2.14 15.65 6.00
CA VAL A 41 -0.89 16.05 5.33
C VAL A 41 -1.20 16.31 3.87
N ASN A 42 -0.58 17.35 3.31
CA ASN A 42 -0.70 17.66 1.89
C ASN A 42 -0.22 16.49 1.06
N ASN A 43 1.01 15.99 1.27
CA ASN A 43 1.54 14.89 0.48
C ASN A 43 1.86 13.69 1.38
N VAL A 44 1.59 12.49 0.90
CA VAL A 44 1.91 11.23 1.59
C VAL A 44 2.62 10.27 0.64
N ASP A 45 3.61 9.55 1.15
CA ASP A 45 4.18 8.41 0.45
C ASP A 45 3.32 7.18 0.70
N VAL A 46 2.79 6.60 -0.38
CA VAL A 46 2.06 5.34 -0.34
C VAL A 46 2.95 4.23 -0.87
N VAL A 47 3.16 3.22 -0.04
CA VAL A 47 3.88 2.01 -0.45
C VAL A 47 2.92 0.97 -1.00
N TYR A 48 3.35 0.29 -2.06
CA TYR A 48 2.60 -0.80 -2.66
C TYR A 48 3.52 -1.96 -3.00
N THR A 49 2.99 -3.17 -2.84
CA THR A 49 3.74 -4.41 -3.01
C THR A 49 2.77 -5.57 -3.30
N PRO A 50 3.21 -6.64 -3.99
CA PRO A 50 2.38 -7.82 -4.16
C PRO A 50 2.01 -8.46 -2.82
N TRP A 51 0.79 -9.01 -2.74
CA TRP A 51 0.25 -9.60 -1.50
C TRP A 51 1.15 -10.68 -0.88
N TYR A 52 1.83 -11.48 -1.71
CA TYR A 52 2.72 -12.55 -1.26
C TYR A 52 4.00 -12.02 -0.59
N ASN A 53 4.31 -10.73 -0.76
CA ASN A 53 5.46 -10.10 -0.11
C ASN A 53 5.14 -9.64 1.32
N LEU A 54 3.88 -9.67 1.74
CA LEU A 54 3.48 -9.31 3.11
C LEU A 54 3.94 -10.38 4.10
N LYS A 55 4.66 -9.94 5.13
CA LYS A 55 5.16 -10.79 6.21
C LYS A 55 4.45 -10.44 7.50
N LYS A 56 3.80 -11.42 8.12
CA LYS A 56 3.22 -11.31 9.46
C LYS A 56 3.94 -12.28 10.40
N THR A 57 4.26 -11.82 11.60
CA THR A 57 4.85 -12.66 12.66
C THR A 57 3.99 -12.62 13.92
N PRO A 58 4.04 -13.64 14.80
CA PRO A 58 3.20 -13.68 15.99
C PRO A 58 3.43 -12.52 16.98
N SER A 59 4.62 -11.92 16.97
CA SER A 59 4.98 -10.80 17.84
C SER A 59 4.53 -9.43 17.33
N MET A 60 3.88 -9.37 16.16
CA MET A 60 3.45 -8.10 15.56
C MET A 60 2.03 -7.74 15.98
N ASP A 61 1.82 -6.48 16.36
CA ASP A 61 0.52 -5.94 16.75
C ASP A 61 -0.52 -6.08 15.64
N VAL A 62 -1.80 -6.06 15.99
CA VAL A 62 -2.90 -6.12 15.01
C VAL A 62 -2.75 -4.99 13.98
N GLY A 63 -2.86 -5.34 12.69
CA GLY A 63 -2.68 -4.39 11.58
C GLY A 63 -1.23 -4.09 11.19
N GLN A 64 -0.24 -4.45 12.02
CA GLN A 64 1.17 -4.33 11.65
C GLN A 64 1.57 -5.42 10.67
N VAL A 65 2.25 -5.05 9.59
CA VAL A 65 2.83 -5.98 8.62
C VAL A 65 4.27 -5.58 8.33
N GLY A 66 5.11 -6.55 8.00
CA GLY A 66 6.42 -6.35 7.41
C GLY A 66 6.46 -6.85 5.97
N PHE A 67 7.66 -6.91 5.40
CA PHE A 67 7.88 -7.41 4.04
C PHE A 67 8.89 -8.56 4.04
N HIS A 68 8.70 -9.53 3.14
CA HIS A 68 9.66 -10.60 2.92
C HIS A 68 10.90 -10.11 2.14
N ASN A 69 10.68 -9.26 1.13
CA ASN A 69 11.70 -8.70 0.26
C ASN A 69 11.45 -7.20 0.02
N SER A 70 12.34 -6.35 0.54
CA SER A 70 12.25 -4.91 0.37
C SER A 70 12.37 -4.44 -1.09
N LYS A 71 12.98 -5.23 -1.98
CA LYS A 71 13.09 -4.89 -3.41
C LYS A 71 11.76 -4.94 -4.17
N LEU A 72 10.75 -5.62 -3.61
CA LEU A 72 9.41 -5.70 -4.19
C LEU A 72 8.46 -4.63 -3.62
N VAL A 73 8.97 -3.75 -2.75
CA VAL A 73 8.22 -2.61 -2.24
C VAL A 73 8.52 -1.42 -3.12
N ARG A 74 7.47 -0.78 -3.64
CA ARG A 74 7.56 0.48 -4.38
C ARG A 74 6.86 1.56 -3.59
N SER A 75 7.29 2.80 -3.79
CA SER A 75 6.70 3.98 -3.16
C SER A 75 6.25 4.94 -4.25
N HIS A 76 5.09 5.54 -4.05
CA HIS A 76 4.57 6.60 -4.90
C HIS A 76 4.24 7.81 -4.00
N ASN A 77 4.82 8.96 -4.31
CA ASN A 77 4.52 10.20 -3.61
C ASN A 77 3.22 10.76 -4.19
N PHE A 78 2.22 10.89 -3.34
CA PHE A 78 0.87 11.31 -3.71
C PHE A 78 0.53 12.62 -2.99
N PRO A 79 -0.07 13.62 -3.67
CA PRO A 79 -0.54 14.88 -3.06
C PRO A 79 -1.83 14.73 -2.24
#